data_AF-A0A1I6Z5U7-F1
#
_entry.id   AF-A0A1I6Z5U7-F1
#
_cell.length_a   1.000
_cell.length_b   1.000
_cell.length_c   1.000
_cell.angle_alpha   90.00
_cell.angle_beta   90.00
_cell.angle_gamma   90.00
#
_symmetry.space_group_name_H-M   'P 1'
#
loop_
_entity.id
_entity.type
_entity.pdbx_description
1 polymer ?
#
loop_
_entity_poly.entity_id
_entity_poly.type
_entity_poly.pdbx_seq_one_letter_code
_entity_poly.pdbx_strand_id
1 'polypeptide(L)'
;MKAYDIYDQELERSLGTLLYYEKSKTFVVEVMDDLDEWTAPLLFTPFVKRGIYSICREASYDWVKERVIPSGRQNIGSILSNHHLKEYDEMKLLELSQGICSQDSCCIRKIQELPEYVQVRASHHVRDVVALGGRALLVMFMDGSTRRIDLLQYDSSVIRDISKITDHEHVFRSVEVGAGGHFITFNNSIDIQAELLYTLGEEIPFSAEDLYFLIERNVLDTTEACDYLACSRQNLNYLVKNEQIQPVKTSGNGNLYLRGELQKNKW
;
A
#
# COMPACT_ATOMS: atom_id res chain seq x y z
N MET A 1 -8.60 11.09 4.24
CA MET A 1 -8.74 10.73 2.81
C MET A 1 -9.84 11.59 2.27
N LYS A 2 -9.61 12.25 1.14
CA LYS A 2 -10.64 12.98 0.41
C LYS A 2 -10.98 12.21 -0.87
N ALA A 3 -12.22 12.31 -1.32
CA ALA A 3 -12.70 11.68 -2.55
C ALA A 3 -13.39 12.72 -3.43
N TYR A 4 -13.17 12.60 -4.73
CA TYR A 4 -13.78 13.45 -5.75
C TYR A 4 -14.19 12.61 -6.94
N ASP A 5 -15.39 12.87 -7.44
CA ASP A 5 -15.81 12.39 -8.74
C ASP A 5 -15.06 13.15 -9.84
N ILE A 6 -14.51 12.40 -10.80
CA ILE A 6 -13.94 12.93 -12.05
C ILE A 6 -15.08 12.99 -13.05
N TYR A 7 -15.53 14.21 -13.37
CA TYR A 7 -16.71 14.43 -14.20
C TYR A 7 -16.35 15.10 -15.51
N ASP A 8 -16.88 14.60 -16.61
CA ASP A 8 -16.77 15.23 -17.92
C ASP A 8 -17.97 16.15 -18.15
N GLN A 9 -17.70 17.44 -18.34
CA GLN A 9 -18.73 18.45 -18.53
C GLN A 9 -19.37 18.41 -19.92
N GLU A 10 -18.67 17.93 -20.94
CA GLU A 10 -19.18 17.85 -22.31
C GLU A 10 -20.00 16.57 -22.51
N LEU A 11 -19.53 15.45 -21.97
CA LEU A 11 -20.23 14.17 -21.99
C LEU A 11 -21.30 14.03 -20.89
N GLU A 12 -21.35 15.00 -19.98
CA GLU A 12 -22.25 15.05 -18.82
C GLU A 12 -22.23 13.78 -17.94
N ARG A 13 -21.09 13.09 -17.85
CA ARG A 13 -20.95 11.80 -17.15
C ARG A 13 -19.77 11.76 -16.17
N SER A 14 -19.88 10.87 -15.18
CA SER A 14 -18.73 10.46 -14.37
C SER A 14 -17.79 9.60 -15.20
N LEU A 15 -16.49 9.78 -14.98
CA LEU A 15 -15.41 8.98 -15.58
C LEU A 15 -14.64 8.18 -14.53
N GLY A 16 -14.73 8.55 -13.25
CA GLY A 16 -13.95 7.89 -12.21
C GLY A 16 -13.97 8.63 -10.89
N THR A 17 -13.18 8.15 -9.93
CA THR A 17 -13.00 8.74 -8.62
C THR A 17 -11.52 9.04 -8.37
N LEU A 18 -11.20 10.28 -8.04
CA LEU A 18 -9.91 10.68 -7.50
C LEU A 18 -9.93 10.54 -5.97
N LEU A 19 -9.03 9.73 -5.44
CA LEU A 19 -8.78 9.55 -4.02
C LEU A 19 -7.48 10.27 -3.63
N TYR A 20 -7.54 11.05 -2.55
CA TYR A 20 -6.37 11.74 -2.00
C TYR A 20 -6.11 11.32 -0.54
N TYR A 21 -4.96 10.70 -0.33
CA TYR A 21 -4.46 10.26 0.98
C TYR A 21 -3.57 11.34 1.58
N GLU A 22 -4.18 12.21 2.39
CA GLU A 22 -3.56 13.43 2.93
C GLU A 22 -2.25 13.19 3.69
N LYS A 23 -2.17 12.10 4.48
CA LYS A 23 -0.97 11.79 5.27
C LYS A 23 0.24 11.47 4.40
N SER A 24 0.04 10.73 3.30
CA SER A 24 1.11 10.33 2.38
C SER A 24 1.19 11.23 1.15
N LYS A 25 0.35 12.27 1.05
CA LYS A 25 0.18 13.14 -0.12
C LYS A 25 0.06 12.35 -1.43
N THR A 26 -0.67 11.23 -1.40
CA THR A 26 -0.76 10.29 -2.53
C THR A 26 -2.11 10.40 -3.21
N PHE A 27 -2.09 10.41 -4.54
CA PHE A 27 -3.28 10.35 -5.38
C PHE A 27 -3.46 8.94 -5.93
N VAL A 28 -4.70 8.46 -5.97
CA VAL A 28 -5.09 7.24 -6.67
C VAL A 28 -6.37 7.54 -7.45
N VAL A 29 -6.40 7.15 -8.72
CA VAL A 29 -7.60 7.26 -9.56
C VAL A 29 -8.19 5.88 -9.78
N GLU A 30 -9.49 5.76 -9.49
CA GLU A 30 -10.32 4.62 -9.83
C GLU A 30 -11.21 4.99 -11.02
N VAL A 31 -10.88 4.48 -12.20
CA VAL A 31 -11.62 4.73 -13.44
C VAL A 31 -12.85 3.82 -13.48
N MET A 32 -13.96 4.30 -14.02
CA MET A 32 -15.14 3.45 -14.23
C MET A 32 -14.84 2.31 -15.21
N ASP A 33 -15.44 1.15 -14.96
CA ASP A 33 -15.24 -0.10 -15.72
C ASP A 33 -15.88 -0.08 -17.11
N ASP A 34 -16.93 0.71 -17.30
CA ASP A 34 -17.64 0.89 -18.56
C ASP A 34 -16.92 1.80 -19.57
N LEU A 35 -15.80 2.40 -19.18
CA LEU A 35 -14.99 3.24 -20.07
C LEU A 35 -14.21 2.41 -21.07
N ASP A 36 -14.08 2.96 -22.26
CA ASP A 36 -13.29 2.42 -23.35
C ASP A 36 -12.16 3.39 -23.76
N GLU A 37 -11.41 3.03 -24.80
CA GLU A 37 -10.29 3.85 -25.28
C GLU A 37 -10.69 5.23 -25.83
N TRP A 38 -11.97 5.44 -26.13
CA TRP A 38 -12.51 6.67 -26.71
C TRP A 38 -13.16 7.58 -25.66
N THR A 39 -13.60 7.01 -24.56
CA THR A 39 -14.33 7.71 -23.49
C THR A 39 -13.49 7.94 -22.24
N ALA A 40 -12.39 7.20 -22.06
CA ALA A 40 -11.46 7.44 -20.97
C ALA A 40 -10.65 8.73 -21.17
N PRO A 41 -10.27 9.44 -20.08
CA PRO A 41 -9.27 10.51 -20.15
C PRO A 41 -7.99 10.00 -20.83
N LEU A 42 -7.41 10.81 -21.72
CA LEU A 42 -6.30 10.40 -22.60
C LEU A 42 -5.14 9.73 -21.86
N LEU A 43 -4.77 10.24 -20.69
CA LEU A 43 -3.70 9.69 -19.86
C LEU A 43 -4.00 8.26 -19.36
N PHE A 44 -5.28 7.90 -19.21
CA PHE A 44 -5.72 6.61 -18.72
C PHE A 44 -6.08 5.62 -19.84
N THR A 45 -6.20 6.07 -21.09
CA THR A 45 -6.48 5.22 -22.26
C THR A 45 -5.60 3.96 -22.33
N PRO A 46 -4.26 4.00 -22.11
CA PRO A 46 -3.44 2.79 -22.16
C PRO A 46 -3.75 1.77 -21.06
N PHE A 47 -4.24 2.23 -19.90
CA PHE A 47 -4.62 1.38 -18.78
C PHE A 47 -5.97 0.71 -19.05
N VAL A 48 -6.96 1.49 -19.49
CA VAL A 48 -8.29 0.99 -19.85
C VAL A 48 -8.22 -0.05 -20.97
N LYS A 49 -7.38 0.16 -22.00
CA LYS A 49 -7.13 -0.84 -23.05
C LYS A 49 -6.63 -2.19 -22.53
N ARG A 50 -5.98 -2.20 -21.36
CA ARG A 50 -5.45 -3.40 -20.70
C ARG A 50 -6.39 -3.95 -19.62
N GLY A 51 -7.58 -3.37 -19.46
CA GLY A 51 -8.51 -3.70 -18.38
C GLY A 51 -8.04 -3.25 -17.00
N ILE A 52 -7.14 -2.27 -16.92
CA ILE A 52 -6.62 -1.72 -15.67
C ILE A 52 -7.41 -0.46 -15.35
N TYR A 53 -8.17 -0.52 -14.25
CA TYR A 53 -9.07 0.57 -13.85
C TYR A 53 -8.69 1.21 -12.50
N SER A 54 -7.88 0.54 -11.69
CA SER A 54 -7.18 1.16 -10.54
C SER A 54 -5.83 1.67 -11.03
N ILE A 55 -5.72 2.99 -11.18
CA ILE A 55 -4.55 3.63 -11.78
C ILE A 55 -3.44 3.77 -10.75
N CYS A 56 -2.20 3.42 -11.14
CA CYS A 56 -1.05 3.54 -10.24
C CYS A 56 -0.85 4.99 -9.77
N ARG A 57 -0.23 5.17 -8.60
CA ARG A 57 -0.04 6.51 -8.01
C ARG A 57 0.75 7.47 -8.89
N GLU A 58 1.66 6.96 -9.73
CA GLU A 58 2.47 7.76 -10.66
C GLU A 58 1.58 8.41 -11.73
N ALA A 59 0.83 7.61 -12.48
CA ALA A 59 -0.10 8.12 -13.50
C ALA A 59 -1.25 8.92 -12.90
N SER A 60 -1.73 8.55 -11.70
CA SER A 60 -2.74 9.32 -10.96
C SER A 60 -2.23 10.71 -10.61
N TYR A 61 -0.96 10.81 -10.18
CA TYR A 61 -0.32 12.08 -9.88
C TYR A 61 -0.04 12.91 -11.14
N ASP A 62 0.37 12.28 -12.25
CA ASP A 62 0.55 12.99 -13.51
C ASP A 62 -0.76 13.60 -14.04
N TRP A 63 -1.89 12.90 -13.88
CA TRP A 63 -3.21 13.44 -14.21
C TRP A 63 -3.55 14.72 -13.44
N VAL A 64 -3.21 14.74 -12.15
CA VAL A 64 -3.37 15.92 -11.29
C VAL A 64 -2.43 17.04 -11.73
N LYS A 65 -1.18 16.72 -12.06
CA LYS A 65 -0.17 17.69 -12.52
C LYS A 65 -0.55 18.39 -13.81
N GLU A 66 -1.22 17.71 -14.74
CA GLU A 66 -1.72 18.32 -15.98
C GLU A 66 -2.76 19.43 -15.73
N ARG A 67 -3.42 19.40 -14.57
CA ARG A 67 -4.53 20.29 -14.20
C ARG A 67 -4.15 21.41 -13.24
N VAL A 68 -2.97 21.35 -12.64
CA VAL A 68 -2.48 22.39 -11.73
C VAL A 68 -1.36 23.19 -12.36
N ILE A 69 -1.21 24.43 -11.90
CA ILE A 69 -0.15 25.32 -12.39
C ILE A 69 1.20 24.69 -12.05
N PRO A 70 2.13 24.48 -13.01
CA PRO A 70 3.40 23.82 -12.73
C PRO A 70 4.25 24.57 -11.69
N SER A 71 4.91 23.83 -10.80
CA SER A 71 5.77 24.38 -9.75
C SER A 71 6.94 25.22 -10.28
N GLY A 72 7.43 24.93 -11.49
CA GLY A 72 8.53 25.65 -12.14
C GLY A 72 8.16 26.98 -12.82
N ARG A 73 6.90 27.45 -12.74
CA ARG A 73 6.47 28.69 -13.40
C ARG A 73 7.17 29.91 -12.80
N GLN A 74 7.69 30.82 -13.63
CA GLN A 74 8.44 32.01 -13.19
C GLN A 74 7.76 32.83 -12.08
N ASN A 75 6.42 32.92 -12.08
CA ASN A 75 5.64 33.70 -11.12
C ASN A 75 4.88 32.85 -10.08
N ILE A 76 5.32 31.61 -9.81
CA ILE A 76 4.60 30.70 -8.92
C ILE A 76 4.42 31.27 -7.50
N GLY A 77 5.45 31.93 -6.94
CA GLY A 77 5.39 32.50 -5.60
C GLY A 77 4.31 33.57 -5.44
N SER A 78 4.13 34.42 -6.45
CA SER A 78 3.06 35.44 -6.46
C SER A 78 1.68 34.80 -6.56
N ILE A 79 1.53 33.75 -7.39
CA ILE A 79 0.27 33.02 -7.52
C ILE A 79 -0.11 32.36 -6.20
N LEU A 80 0.82 31.67 -5.55
CA LEU A 80 0.59 31.06 -4.23
C LEU A 80 0.19 32.10 -3.19
N SER A 81 0.88 33.25 -3.17
CA SER A 81 0.56 34.35 -2.25
C SER A 81 -0.84 34.92 -2.46
N ASN A 82 -1.26 35.10 -3.71
CA ASN A 82 -2.61 35.58 -4.07
C ASN A 82 -3.71 34.63 -3.59
N HIS A 83 -3.41 33.33 -3.48
CA HIS A 83 -4.33 32.30 -2.98
C HIS A 83 -4.07 31.92 -1.51
N HIS A 84 -3.27 32.69 -0.78
CA HIS A 84 -2.92 32.45 0.62
C HIS A 84 -2.27 31.08 0.90
N LEU A 85 -1.56 30.54 -0.09
CA LEU A 85 -0.80 29.31 0.01
C LEU A 85 0.64 29.60 0.44
N LYS A 86 1.08 28.99 1.54
CA LYS A 86 2.45 29.15 2.06
C LYS A 86 3.50 28.38 1.26
N GLU A 87 3.08 27.28 0.67
CA GLU A 87 3.92 26.39 -0.12
C GLU A 87 3.09 25.82 -1.29
N TYR A 88 3.80 25.28 -2.28
CA TYR A 88 3.16 24.58 -3.40
C TYR A 88 2.49 23.31 -2.89
N ASP A 89 1.22 23.15 -3.21
CA ASP A 89 0.37 22.05 -2.75
C ASP A 89 -0.60 21.70 -3.87
N GLU A 90 -0.33 20.59 -4.57
CA GLU A 90 -1.06 20.15 -5.75
C GLU A 90 -2.53 19.95 -5.44
N MET A 91 -2.87 19.33 -4.32
CA MET A 91 -4.27 19.10 -3.95
C MET A 91 -5.00 20.42 -3.74
N LYS A 92 -4.40 21.38 -3.04
CA LYS A 92 -5.04 22.69 -2.84
C LYS A 92 -5.21 23.45 -4.15
N LEU A 93 -4.20 23.42 -5.03
CA LEU A 93 -4.28 24.04 -6.35
C LEU A 93 -5.37 23.39 -7.21
N LEU A 94 -5.50 22.06 -7.15
CA LEU A 94 -6.54 21.31 -7.83
C LEU A 94 -7.94 21.65 -7.29
N GLU A 95 -8.10 21.77 -5.96
CA GLU A 95 -9.35 22.21 -5.34
C GLU A 95 -9.74 23.64 -5.74
N LEU A 96 -8.76 24.55 -5.84
CA LEU A 96 -8.98 25.95 -6.26
C LEU A 96 -9.48 26.05 -7.70
N SER A 97 -8.96 25.23 -8.61
CA SER A 97 -9.40 25.19 -10.02
C SER A 97 -10.58 24.25 -10.27
N GLN A 98 -11.03 23.52 -9.24
CA GLN A 98 -11.99 22.41 -9.38
C GLN A 98 -11.53 21.37 -10.43
N GLY A 99 -10.21 21.22 -10.61
CA GLY A 99 -9.61 20.33 -11.62
C GLY A 99 -9.82 20.76 -13.07
N ILE A 100 -10.43 21.93 -13.32
CA ILE A 100 -10.68 22.44 -14.67
C ILE A 100 -9.37 22.91 -15.28
N CYS A 101 -9.13 22.55 -16.54
CA CYS A 101 -8.00 23.02 -17.31
C CYS A 101 -8.40 23.28 -18.78
N SER A 102 -7.47 23.76 -19.60
CA SER A 102 -7.73 24.04 -21.02
C SER A 102 -7.52 22.85 -21.95
N GLN A 103 -7.22 21.66 -21.41
CA GLN A 103 -6.87 20.48 -22.20
C GLN A 103 -8.07 19.59 -22.51
N ASP A 104 -9.04 19.53 -21.59
CA ASP A 104 -10.25 18.72 -21.70
C ASP A 104 -11.41 19.34 -20.92
N SER A 105 -12.57 18.71 -21.00
CA SER A 105 -13.82 19.05 -20.30
C SER A 105 -13.92 18.44 -18.90
N CYS A 106 -12.86 17.82 -18.36
CA CYS A 106 -12.92 17.17 -17.06
C CYS A 106 -12.83 18.17 -15.91
N CYS A 107 -13.58 17.91 -14.83
CA CYS A 107 -13.47 18.59 -13.56
C CYS A 107 -13.54 17.59 -12.39
N ILE A 108 -13.26 18.06 -11.18
CA ILE A 108 -13.43 17.28 -9.95
C ILE A 108 -14.59 17.81 -9.11
N ARG A 109 -15.43 16.92 -8.61
CA ARG A 109 -16.56 17.24 -7.72
C ARG A 109 -16.39 16.48 -6.41
N LYS A 110 -16.32 17.19 -5.28
CA LYS A 110 -16.15 16.53 -3.98
C LYS A 110 -17.34 15.63 -3.69
N ILE A 111 -17.06 14.37 -3.32
CA ILE A 111 -18.07 13.40 -2.93
C ILE A 111 -17.89 13.01 -1.46
N GLN A 112 -18.99 12.64 -0.80
CA GLN A 112 -18.99 12.19 0.59
C GLN A 112 -18.93 10.67 0.70
N GLU A 113 -19.58 9.98 -0.23
CA GLU A 113 -19.64 8.52 -0.30
C GLU A 113 -18.91 8.04 -1.55
N LEU A 114 -18.17 6.94 -1.39
CA LEU A 114 -17.48 6.32 -2.52
C LEU A 114 -18.49 5.59 -3.42
N PRO A 115 -18.35 5.66 -4.75
CA PRO A 115 -19.19 4.87 -5.64
C PRO A 115 -19.03 3.36 -5.40
N GLU A 116 -20.06 2.59 -5.74
CA GLU A 116 -20.10 1.13 -5.53
C GLU A 116 -18.89 0.41 -6.15
N TYR A 117 -18.51 0.75 -7.39
CA TYR A 117 -17.36 0.13 -8.07
C TYR A 117 -16.04 0.33 -7.31
N VAL A 118 -15.87 1.49 -6.64
CA VAL A 118 -14.69 1.76 -5.80
C VAL A 118 -14.73 0.91 -4.54
N GLN A 119 -15.90 0.79 -3.92
CA GLN A 119 -16.08 -0.04 -2.72
C GLN A 119 -15.82 -1.53 -3.01
N VAL A 120 -16.29 -2.02 -4.16
CA VAL A 120 -16.05 -3.40 -4.61
C VAL A 120 -14.55 -3.64 -4.79
N ARG A 121 -13.83 -2.76 -5.50
CA ARG A 121 -12.37 -2.88 -5.65
C ARG A 121 -11.62 -2.76 -4.32
N ALA A 122 -12.13 -1.96 -3.39
CA ALA A 122 -11.57 -1.82 -2.06
C ALA A 122 -11.54 -3.14 -1.26
N SER A 123 -12.36 -4.13 -1.62
CA SER A 123 -12.28 -5.48 -1.02
C SER A 123 -10.96 -6.20 -1.37
N HIS A 124 -10.38 -5.95 -2.55
CA HIS A 124 -9.08 -6.47 -2.97
C HIS A 124 -7.90 -5.58 -2.55
N HIS A 125 -8.13 -4.55 -1.72
CA HIS A 125 -7.00 -3.76 -1.21
C HIS A 125 -6.18 -4.57 -0.22
N VAL A 126 -4.88 -4.29 -0.20
CA VAL A 126 -3.95 -4.88 0.74
C VAL A 126 -4.21 -4.30 2.13
N ARG A 127 -4.58 -5.18 3.06
CA ARG A 127 -4.72 -4.88 4.48
C ARG A 127 -3.37 -4.86 5.17
N ASP A 128 -2.56 -5.89 4.92
CA ASP A 128 -1.24 -6.05 5.52
C ASP A 128 -0.33 -6.93 4.64
N VAL A 129 0.98 -6.79 4.80
CA VAL A 129 1.99 -7.51 4.03
C VAL A 129 3.18 -7.88 4.88
N VAL A 130 3.66 -9.12 4.73
CA VAL A 130 4.83 -9.64 5.43
C VAL A 130 5.83 -10.20 4.43
N ALA A 131 7.07 -9.73 4.50
CA ALA A 131 8.20 -10.35 3.80
C ALA A 131 8.58 -11.69 4.46
N LEU A 132 8.52 -12.77 3.68
CA LEU A 132 8.91 -14.12 4.10
C LEU A 132 10.32 -14.48 3.59
N GLY A 133 10.84 -15.61 4.07
CA GLY A 133 12.05 -16.21 3.51
C GLY A 133 11.87 -16.61 2.04
N GLY A 134 12.98 -16.68 1.30
CA GLY A 134 12.96 -17.08 -0.11
C GLY A 134 12.35 -16.05 -1.06
N ARG A 135 12.30 -14.76 -0.66
CA ARG A 135 11.72 -13.64 -1.44
C ARG A 135 10.22 -13.81 -1.76
N ALA A 136 9.52 -14.50 -0.88
CA ALA A 136 8.07 -14.60 -0.92
C ALA A 136 7.41 -13.52 -0.05
N LEU A 137 6.21 -13.11 -0.43
CA LEU A 137 5.35 -12.23 0.34
C LEU A 137 4.15 -13.02 0.86
N LEU A 138 3.70 -12.68 2.05
CA LEU A 138 2.37 -13.00 2.54
C LEU A 138 1.55 -11.72 2.47
N VAL A 139 0.51 -11.68 1.65
CA VAL A 139 -0.34 -10.50 1.44
C VAL A 139 -1.73 -10.83 1.97
N MET A 140 -2.21 -10.02 2.91
CA MET A 140 -3.55 -10.13 3.49
C MET A 140 -4.43 -9.04 2.90
N PHE A 141 -5.63 -9.39 2.47
CA PHE A 141 -6.56 -8.49 1.78
C PHE A 141 -7.75 -8.10 2.66
N MET A 142 -8.45 -7.04 2.25
CA MET A 142 -9.60 -6.50 2.97
C MET A 142 -10.82 -7.43 2.94
N ASP A 143 -10.94 -8.31 1.94
CA ASP A 143 -11.95 -9.38 1.85
C ASP A 143 -11.69 -10.55 2.82
N GLY A 144 -10.58 -10.52 3.56
CA GLY A 144 -10.17 -11.56 4.52
C GLY A 144 -9.34 -12.68 3.90
N SER A 145 -9.13 -12.68 2.58
CA SER A 145 -8.25 -13.64 1.93
C SER A 145 -6.78 -13.33 2.24
N THR A 146 -5.97 -14.39 2.25
CA THR A 146 -4.51 -14.28 2.35
C THR A 146 -3.90 -15.01 1.18
N ARG A 147 -2.92 -14.38 0.54
CA ARG A 147 -2.23 -14.96 -0.60
C ARG A 147 -0.73 -14.96 -0.38
N ARG A 148 -0.07 -16.03 -0.80
CA ARG A 148 1.39 -16.15 -0.86
C ARG A 148 1.87 -15.87 -2.28
N ILE A 149 2.87 -15.00 -2.40
CA ILE A 149 3.43 -14.62 -3.70
C ILE A 149 4.93 -14.86 -3.66
N ASP A 150 5.43 -15.75 -4.49
CA ASP A 150 6.87 -15.96 -4.65
C ASP A 150 7.40 -15.05 -5.76
N LEU A 151 8.15 -14.00 -5.38
CA LEU A 151 8.61 -13.00 -6.34
C LEU A 151 9.62 -13.59 -7.33
N LEU A 152 10.30 -14.69 -7.01
CA LEU A 152 11.28 -15.30 -7.92
C LEU A 152 10.63 -16.02 -9.12
N GLN A 153 9.31 -16.21 -9.10
CA GLN A 153 8.56 -16.82 -10.21
C GLN A 153 8.25 -15.85 -11.34
N TYR A 154 8.47 -14.56 -11.14
CA TYR A 154 8.08 -13.50 -12.07
C TYR A 154 9.29 -12.73 -12.58
N ASP A 155 9.16 -12.16 -13.77
CA ASP A 155 10.17 -11.28 -14.37
C ASP A 155 9.62 -9.86 -14.58
N SER A 156 10.45 -9.00 -15.16
CA SER A 156 10.11 -7.58 -15.38
C SER A 156 8.98 -7.34 -16.40
N SER A 157 8.57 -8.36 -17.16
CA SER A 157 7.41 -8.27 -18.05
C SER A 157 6.08 -8.33 -17.27
N VAL A 158 6.08 -8.99 -16.11
CA VAL A 158 4.91 -9.11 -15.22
C VAL A 158 4.94 -8.07 -14.11
N ILE A 159 6.06 -7.98 -13.40
CA ILE A 159 6.24 -7.05 -12.27
C ILE A 159 7.41 -6.12 -12.63
N ARG A 160 7.08 -4.87 -12.93
CA ARG A 160 8.07 -3.83 -13.24
C ARG A 160 9.11 -3.75 -12.13
N ASP A 161 10.39 -3.68 -12.52
CA ASP A 161 11.52 -3.50 -11.61
C ASP A 161 11.71 -4.62 -10.55
N ILE A 162 11.16 -5.82 -10.78
CA ILE A 162 11.23 -6.91 -9.80
C ILE A 162 12.66 -7.30 -9.41
N SER A 163 13.62 -7.25 -10.35
CA SER A 163 15.03 -7.56 -10.06
C SER A 163 15.63 -6.63 -9.00
N LYS A 164 15.24 -5.34 -9.00
CA LYS A 164 15.68 -4.39 -7.97
C LYS A 164 15.21 -4.81 -6.58
N ILE A 165 14.07 -5.50 -6.49
CA ILE A 165 13.54 -6.06 -5.24
C ILE A 165 14.26 -7.38 -4.92
N THR A 166 14.28 -8.35 -5.85
CA THR A 166 14.78 -9.72 -5.60
C THR A 166 16.29 -9.79 -5.38
N ASP A 167 17.05 -8.87 -5.96
CA ASP A 167 18.51 -8.90 -5.88
C ASP A 167 19.02 -8.22 -4.61
N HIS A 168 18.18 -7.39 -3.96
CA HIS A 168 18.57 -6.56 -2.82
C HIS A 168 17.73 -6.86 -1.59
N GLU A 169 18.30 -7.58 -0.61
CA GLU A 169 17.59 -8.01 0.60
C GLU A 169 17.02 -6.83 1.40
N HIS A 170 17.78 -5.73 1.51
CA HIS A 170 17.32 -4.54 2.24
C HIS A 170 16.10 -3.86 1.57
N VAL A 171 16.03 -3.89 0.22
CA VAL A 171 14.87 -3.39 -0.52
C VAL A 171 13.69 -4.30 -0.29
N PHE A 172 13.85 -5.61 -0.44
CA PHE A 172 12.79 -6.58 -0.20
C PHE A 172 12.20 -6.47 1.21
N ARG A 173 13.04 -6.30 2.24
CA ARG A 173 12.59 -6.15 3.64
C ARG A 173 11.92 -4.81 3.94
N SER A 174 12.00 -3.84 3.03
CA SER A 174 11.35 -2.53 3.17
C SER A 174 9.90 -2.51 2.68
N VAL A 175 9.33 -3.68 2.35
CA VAL A 175 7.95 -3.78 1.90
C VAL A 175 6.99 -3.17 2.91
N GLU A 176 6.09 -2.33 2.42
CA GLU A 176 5.04 -1.70 3.21
C GLU A 176 3.75 -1.57 2.40
N VAL A 177 2.62 -1.45 3.12
CA VAL A 177 1.33 -1.19 2.50
C VAL A 177 1.28 0.26 2.02
N GLY A 178 0.96 0.43 0.75
CA GLY A 178 0.78 1.73 0.11
C GLY A 178 -0.53 2.41 0.50
N ALA A 179 -0.75 3.58 -0.09
CA ALA A 179 -1.90 4.43 0.23
C ALA A 179 -3.22 3.66 0.12
N GLY A 180 -3.95 3.54 1.24
CA GLY A 180 -5.25 2.87 1.30
C GLY A 180 -5.27 1.39 0.94
N GLY A 181 -4.10 0.75 0.80
CA GLY A 181 -3.99 -0.64 0.35
C GLY A 181 -4.06 -0.83 -1.17
N HIS A 182 -4.01 0.24 -1.98
CA HIS A 182 -4.06 0.12 -3.45
C HIS A 182 -2.84 -0.57 -4.06
N PHE A 183 -1.72 -0.61 -3.34
CA PHE A 183 -0.47 -1.23 -3.76
C PHE A 183 0.36 -1.57 -2.53
N ILE A 184 1.38 -2.41 -2.69
CA ILE A 184 2.53 -2.45 -1.77
C ILE A 184 3.68 -1.65 -2.40
N THR A 185 4.55 -1.11 -1.57
CA THR A 185 5.74 -0.40 -2.04
C THR A 185 7.00 -0.90 -1.36
N PHE A 186 8.09 -0.91 -2.10
CA PHE A 186 9.42 -1.20 -1.60
C PHE A 186 10.24 0.08 -1.66
N ASN A 187 10.85 0.45 -0.53
CA ASN A 187 11.65 1.66 -0.36
C ASN A 187 10.93 2.91 -0.88
N ASN A 188 9.60 2.95 -0.73
CA ASN A 188 8.70 3.97 -1.24
C ASN A 188 8.91 4.36 -2.72
N SER A 189 9.45 3.47 -3.55
CA SER A 189 9.85 3.78 -4.94
C SER A 189 9.48 2.72 -5.96
N ILE A 190 9.29 1.47 -5.55
CA ILE A 190 8.88 0.38 -6.45
C ILE A 190 7.54 -0.16 -5.95
N ASP A 191 6.51 -0.01 -6.77
CA ASP A 191 5.14 -0.37 -6.39
C ASP A 191 4.65 -1.61 -7.13
N ILE A 192 3.91 -2.46 -6.43
CA ILE A 192 3.15 -3.57 -7.02
C ILE A 192 1.68 -3.37 -6.67
N GLN A 193 0.82 -3.24 -7.68
CA GLN A 193 -0.61 -2.95 -7.50
C GLN A 193 -1.35 -4.09 -6.80
N ALA A 194 -2.31 -3.76 -5.95
CA ALA A 194 -3.08 -4.73 -5.17
C ALA A 194 -3.77 -5.78 -6.05
N GLU A 195 -4.40 -5.35 -7.14
CA GLU A 195 -5.07 -6.26 -8.08
C GLU A 195 -4.11 -7.27 -8.72
N LEU A 196 -2.87 -6.83 -9.02
CA LEU A 196 -1.84 -7.73 -9.54
C LEU A 196 -1.42 -8.75 -8.48
N LEU A 197 -1.23 -8.32 -7.22
CA LEU A 197 -0.93 -9.23 -6.11
C LEU A 197 -2.07 -10.22 -5.87
N TYR A 198 -3.32 -9.75 -5.95
CA TYR A 198 -4.52 -10.56 -5.77
C TYR A 198 -4.61 -11.65 -6.84
N THR A 199 -4.34 -11.29 -8.10
CA THR A 199 -4.38 -12.21 -9.24
C THR A 199 -3.24 -13.23 -9.22
N LEU A 200 -2.02 -12.79 -8.90
CA LEU A 200 -0.82 -13.64 -8.96
C LEU A 200 -0.63 -14.53 -7.74
N GLY A 201 -1.19 -14.15 -6.59
CA GLY A 201 -0.95 -14.84 -5.34
C GLY A 201 -1.72 -16.14 -5.20
N GLU A 202 -1.03 -17.18 -4.72
CA GLU A 202 -1.65 -18.44 -4.32
C GLU A 202 -2.44 -18.21 -3.04
N GLU A 203 -3.75 -18.41 -3.09
CA GLU A 203 -4.61 -18.31 -1.90
C GLU A 203 -4.26 -19.42 -0.92
N ILE A 204 -4.05 -19.03 0.34
CA ILE A 204 -3.78 -19.96 1.42
C ILE A 204 -4.99 -20.02 2.37
N PRO A 205 -5.36 -21.21 2.89
CA PRO A 205 -6.48 -21.36 3.83
C PRO A 205 -6.08 -20.91 5.24
N PHE A 206 -5.66 -19.65 5.37
CA PHE A 206 -5.15 -19.07 6.60
C PHE A 206 -5.43 -17.56 6.62
N SER A 207 -6.14 -17.08 7.63
CA SER A 207 -6.55 -15.66 7.71
C SER A 207 -5.49 -14.79 8.41
N ALA A 208 -5.64 -13.47 8.28
CA ALA A 208 -4.88 -12.51 9.08
C ALA A 208 -5.12 -12.70 10.58
N GLU A 209 -6.37 -12.97 10.97
CA GLU A 209 -6.77 -13.23 12.35
C GLU A 209 -6.06 -14.46 12.93
N ASP A 210 -5.92 -15.53 12.15
CA ASP A 210 -5.18 -16.73 12.57
C ASP A 210 -3.70 -16.41 12.85
N LEU A 211 -3.09 -15.55 12.03
CA LEU A 211 -1.72 -15.08 12.23
C LEU A 211 -1.60 -14.29 13.54
N TYR A 212 -2.55 -13.41 13.81
CA TYR A 212 -2.57 -12.62 15.04
C TYR A 212 -2.73 -13.50 16.27
N PHE A 213 -3.65 -14.48 16.26
CA PHE A 213 -3.79 -15.43 17.36
C PHE A 213 -2.55 -16.29 17.54
N LEU A 214 -1.86 -16.67 16.47
CA LEU A 214 -0.60 -17.40 16.55
C LEU A 214 0.46 -16.57 17.27
N ILE A 215 0.62 -15.30 16.89
CA ILE A 215 1.60 -14.39 17.52
C ILE A 215 1.23 -14.19 18.99
N GLU A 216 -0.01 -13.80 19.28
CA GLU A 216 -0.51 -13.51 20.62
C GLU A 216 -0.32 -14.69 21.59
N ARG A 217 -0.57 -15.93 21.14
CA ARG A 217 -0.58 -17.10 22.03
C ARG A 217 0.76 -17.84 22.10
N ASN A 218 1.63 -17.62 21.13
CA ASN A 218 2.86 -18.41 20.95
C ASN A 218 4.14 -17.59 21.08
N VAL A 219 4.08 -16.27 21.05
CA VAL A 219 5.26 -15.39 21.23
C VAL A 219 5.18 -14.78 22.63
N LEU A 220 6.15 -15.12 23.48
CA LEU A 220 6.26 -14.64 24.85
C LEU A 220 7.37 -13.59 24.95
N ASP A 221 7.11 -12.52 25.69
CA ASP A 221 8.16 -11.60 26.09
C ASP A 221 9.07 -12.19 27.19
N THR A 222 10.08 -11.43 27.61
CA THR A 222 11.04 -11.90 28.63
C THR A 222 10.41 -12.13 30.00
N THR A 223 9.38 -11.37 30.36
CA THR A 223 8.66 -11.53 31.64
C THR A 223 7.79 -12.78 31.57
N GLU A 224 6.98 -12.90 30.52
CA GLU A 224 6.12 -14.07 30.28
C GLU A 224 6.95 -15.36 30.18
N ALA A 225 8.14 -15.31 29.57
CA ALA A 225 9.04 -16.45 29.50
C ALA A 225 9.59 -16.86 30.88
N CYS A 226 9.94 -15.90 31.73
CA CYS A 226 10.40 -16.17 33.10
C CYS A 226 9.30 -16.82 33.93
N ASP A 227 8.08 -16.28 33.84
CA ASP A 227 6.90 -16.83 34.52
C ASP A 227 6.59 -18.23 34.01
N TYR A 228 6.64 -18.43 32.69
CA TYR A 228 6.39 -19.73 32.06
C TYR A 228 7.39 -20.81 32.53
N LEU A 229 8.67 -20.46 32.67
CA LEU A 229 9.74 -21.36 33.13
C LEU A 229 9.89 -21.40 34.66
N ALA A 230 9.15 -20.58 35.40
CA ALA A 230 9.32 -20.37 36.85
C ALA A 230 10.78 -20.06 37.23
N CYS A 231 11.45 -19.20 36.46
CA CYS A 231 12.86 -18.85 36.66
C CYS A 231 13.09 -17.33 36.71
N SER A 232 14.25 -16.92 37.22
CA SER A 232 14.63 -15.51 37.20
C SER A 232 15.13 -15.08 35.82
N ARG A 233 15.09 -13.77 35.53
CA ARG A 233 15.70 -13.19 34.31
C ARG A 233 17.20 -13.53 34.19
N GLN A 234 17.91 -13.66 35.30
CA GLN A 234 19.32 -14.06 35.29
C GLN A 234 19.50 -15.50 34.81
N ASN A 235 18.63 -16.40 35.26
CA ASN A 235 18.63 -17.80 34.80
C ASN A 235 18.23 -17.89 33.33
N LEU A 236 17.18 -17.19 32.90
CA LEU A 236 16.80 -17.14 31.49
C LEU A 236 17.95 -16.63 30.61
N ASN A 237 18.64 -15.56 31.03
CA ASN A 237 19.82 -15.06 30.32
C ASN A 237 20.98 -16.06 30.29
N TYR A 238 21.16 -16.85 31.34
CA TYR A 238 22.14 -17.94 31.36
C TYR A 238 21.79 -19.02 30.33
N LEU A 239 20.52 -19.45 30.27
CA LEU A 239 20.03 -20.42 29.27
C LEU A 239 20.25 -19.90 27.84
N VAL A 240 19.97 -18.62 27.60
CA VAL A 240 20.20 -17.99 26.27
C VAL A 240 21.69 -17.92 25.94
N LYS A 241 22.54 -17.53 26.88
CA LYS A 241 24.00 -17.45 26.67
C LYS A 241 24.64 -18.81 26.38
N ASN A 242 24.06 -19.88 26.93
CA ASN A 242 24.51 -21.25 26.69
C ASN A 242 23.77 -21.92 25.52
N GLU A 243 23.03 -21.14 24.71
CA GLU A 243 22.33 -21.62 23.52
C GLU A 243 21.27 -22.69 23.79
N GLN A 244 20.79 -22.81 25.04
CA GLN A 244 19.73 -23.76 25.42
C GLN A 244 18.34 -23.24 25.06
N ILE A 245 18.18 -21.92 24.99
CA ILE A 245 16.98 -21.24 24.51
C ILE A 245 17.39 -20.21 23.47
N GLN A 246 16.76 -20.27 22.29
CA GLN A 246 16.97 -19.28 21.25
C GLN A 246 15.79 -18.31 21.16
N PRO A 247 16.00 -17.00 21.40
CA PRO A 247 14.99 -15.99 21.12
C PRO A 247 14.62 -15.95 19.64
N VAL A 248 13.34 -15.75 19.33
CA VAL A 248 12.88 -15.49 17.95
C VAL A 248 13.13 -14.04 17.52
N LYS A 249 13.23 -13.12 18.48
CA LYS A 249 13.61 -11.72 18.25
C LYS A 249 14.38 -11.18 19.43
N THR A 250 15.48 -10.49 19.17
CA THR A 250 16.28 -9.80 20.19
C THR A 250 16.16 -8.29 20.02
N SER A 251 16.06 -7.56 21.13
CA SER A 251 16.01 -6.09 21.14
C SER A 251 16.59 -5.53 22.43
N GLY A 252 16.96 -4.24 22.42
CA GLY A 252 17.47 -3.56 23.62
C GLY A 252 16.47 -3.52 24.79
N ASN A 253 15.16 -3.65 24.50
CA ASN A 253 14.09 -3.64 25.51
C ASN A 253 13.70 -5.04 26.00
N GLY A 254 14.35 -6.08 25.49
CA GLY A 254 14.04 -7.47 25.83
C GLY A 254 13.93 -8.36 24.59
N ASN A 255 13.88 -9.66 24.85
CA ASN A 255 13.79 -10.71 23.86
C ASN A 255 12.35 -11.23 23.77
N LEU A 256 11.99 -11.73 22.58
CA LEU A 256 10.78 -12.51 22.33
C LEU A 256 11.16 -13.97 22.10
N TYR A 257 10.31 -14.88 22.57
CA TYR A 257 10.55 -16.32 22.56
C TYR A 257 9.33 -17.05 22.01
N LEU A 258 9.55 -18.15 21.29
CA LEU A 258 8.47 -19.05 20.95
C LEU A 258 8.15 -19.93 22.16
N ARG A 259 6.87 -20.08 22.50
CA ARG A 259 6.41 -20.93 23.61
C ARG A 259 6.91 -22.36 23.49
N GLY A 260 6.88 -22.91 22.28
CA GLY A 260 7.38 -24.26 21.99
C GLY A 260 8.88 -24.42 22.26
N GLU A 261 9.67 -23.36 22.11
CA GLU A 261 11.11 -23.38 22.42
C GLU A 261 11.37 -23.40 23.93
N LEU A 262 10.60 -22.61 24.69
CA LEU A 262 10.67 -22.61 26.15
C LEU A 262 10.22 -23.95 26.74
N GLN A 263 9.21 -24.58 26.15
CA GLN A 263 8.67 -25.85 26.64
C GLN A 263 9.70 -26.99 26.63
N LYS A 264 10.64 -27.00 25.68
CA LYS A 264 11.73 -27.99 25.63
C LYS A 264 12.64 -27.94 26.85
N ASN A 265 12.71 -26.79 27.53
CA ASN A 265 13.55 -26.54 28.69
C ASN A 265 12.81 -26.63 30.03
N LYS A 266 11.54 -27.09 30.02
CA LYS A 266 10.81 -27.41 31.27
C LYS A 266 11.22 -28.75 31.88
N TRP A 267 11.93 -29.59 31.13
CA TRP A 267 12.32 -30.96 31.45
C TRP A 267 13.83 -31.09 31.27
#